data_AF-A0AAD9IPD9-F1
#
_entry.id   AF-A0AAD9IPD9-F1
#
_cell.length_a   1.000
_cell.length_b   1.000
_cell.length_c   1.000
_cell.angle_alpha   90.00
_cell.angle_beta   90.00
_cell.angle_gamma   90.00
#
_symmetry.space_group_name_H-M   'P 1'
#
loop_
_entity.id
_entity.type
_entity.pdbx_description
1 polymer ?
#
loop_
_entity_poly.entity_id
_entity_poly.type
_entity_poly.pdbx_seq_one_letter_code
_entity_poly.pdbx_strand_id
1 'polypeptide(L)'
;MFGFLWGRGRKGGRRGAGEDEHKPSPFDRQTILETEKFPLPGPRPPFQTTAYDHDDRAVYDYVKQMTVENVWYYRDRMSVPRGPCTLPIMREAWVHGVIDQNTLVWGQGLADWLPIRNVKTLVPQIRTVEVQAATWIKRQFGLKPALRRIRKDRAEARPSDKASVQVDNMF
;
A
#
# COMPACT_ATOMS: atom_id res chain seq x y z
N MET A 1 -8.76 69.22 -13.39
CA MET A 1 -9.00 70.09 -14.58
C MET A 1 -7.66 70.67 -15.00
N PHE A 2 -7.44 70.86 -16.31
CA PHE A 2 -6.17 71.14 -17.00
C PHE A 2 -5.26 69.91 -17.12
N GLY A 3 -4.82 69.48 -18.31
CA GLY A 3 -4.95 70.05 -19.64
C GLY A 3 -3.81 69.49 -20.49
N PHE A 4 -4.17 68.71 -21.50
CA PHE A 4 -3.29 68.16 -22.53
C PHE A 4 -2.34 69.21 -23.13
N LEU A 5 -1.07 68.84 -23.36
CA LEU A 5 -0.35 69.32 -24.53
C LEU A 5 0.53 68.22 -25.13
N TRP A 6 0.48 68.21 -26.45
CA TRP A 6 0.81 67.16 -27.40
C TRP A 6 2.19 67.44 -28.02
N GLY A 7 2.97 66.40 -28.35
CA GLY A 7 3.58 66.38 -29.67
C GLY A 7 4.96 65.78 -29.88
N ARG A 8 5.00 65.00 -30.98
CA ARG A 8 6.12 64.47 -31.78
C ARG A 8 6.82 63.24 -31.20
N GLY A 9 6.98 62.14 -31.94
CA GLY A 9 6.66 61.87 -33.33
C GLY A 9 7.64 60.85 -33.93
N ARG A 10 7.09 59.77 -34.51
CA ARG A 10 7.63 58.88 -35.55
C ARG A 10 8.96 58.15 -35.28
N LYS A 11 8.91 56.82 -35.30
CA LYS A 11 9.20 55.91 -36.44
C LYS A 11 9.02 54.48 -35.89
N GLY A 12 8.17 53.61 -36.44
CA GLY A 12 8.32 53.07 -37.79
C GLY A 12 9.36 51.95 -37.81
N GLY A 13 9.20 50.91 -36.98
CA GLY A 13 10.05 49.72 -36.94
C GLY A 13 9.27 48.50 -37.42
N ARG A 14 9.81 47.82 -38.43
CA ARG A 14 9.19 46.75 -39.22
C ARG A 14 8.85 45.50 -38.40
N ARG A 15 7.78 44.84 -38.86
CA ARG A 15 7.43 43.44 -38.58
C ARG A 15 8.61 42.51 -38.92
N GLY A 16 9.13 41.79 -37.93
CA GLY A 16 9.73 40.45 -38.09
C GLY A 16 8.80 39.49 -37.34
N ALA A 17 8.04 38.64 -38.01
CA ALA A 17 8.45 37.36 -38.59
C ALA A 17 9.05 36.46 -37.49
N GLY A 18 8.31 35.41 -37.16
CA GLY A 18 8.48 34.62 -35.95
C GLY A 18 9.77 33.83 -35.91
N GLU A 19 10.33 33.77 -34.72
CA GLU A 19 11.20 32.69 -34.29
C GLU A 19 10.40 31.94 -33.22
N ASP A 20 9.74 30.87 -33.66
CA ASP A 20 9.24 29.85 -32.75
C ASP A 20 10.45 29.30 -31.99
N GLU A 21 10.59 29.70 -30.73
CA GLU A 21 11.64 29.25 -29.82
C GLU A 21 11.50 27.73 -29.64
N HIS A 22 12.22 26.99 -30.48
CA HIS A 22 12.28 25.53 -30.46
C HIS A 22 13.00 25.11 -29.18
N LYS A 23 12.24 24.94 -28.10
CA LYS A 23 12.77 24.36 -26.86
C LYS A 23 13.28 22.96 -27.22
N PRO A 24 14.58 22.67 -27.04
CA PRO A 24 15.12 21.37 -27.37
C PRO A 24 14.35 20.31 -26.59
N SER A 25 13.93 19.27 -27.30
CA SER A 25 13.29 18.12 -26.69
C SER A 25 14.23 17.53 -25.64
N PRO A 26 13.75 17.05 -24.49
CA PRO A 26 14.59 16.32 -23.52
C PRO A 26 15.30 15.10 -24.13
N PHE A 27 14.90 14.70 -25.35
CA PHE A 27 15.42 13.58 -26.10
C PHE A 27 16.28 13.99 -27.32
N ASP A 28 16.60 15.28 -27.48
CA ASP A 28 17.50 15.72 -28.54
C ASP A 28 18.95 15.24 -28.30
N ARG A 29 19.58 14.67 -29.33
CA ARG A 29 20.93 14.11 -29.26
C ARG A 29 21.98 15.10 -28.77
N GLN A 30 21.81 16.39 -29.07
CA GLN A 30 22.74 17.44 -28.64
C GLN A 30 22.65 17.68 -27.12
N THR A 31 21.45 17.60 -26.54
CA THR A 31 21.21 17.69 -25.10
C THR A 31 21.78 16.47 -24.35
N ILE A 32 21.73 15.29 -24.98
CA ILE A 32 22.34 14.06 -24.43
C ILE A 32 23.87 14.18 -24.38
N LEU A 33 24.50 14.79 -25.39
CA LEU A 33 25.95 15.03 -25.40
C LEU A 33 26.39 16.10 -24.38
N GLU A 34 25.50 17.03 -24.02
CA GLU A 34 25.74 18.03 -22.97
C GLU A 34 25.68 17.45 -21.54
N THR A 35 25.20 16.21 -21.38
CA THR A 35 25.16 15.49 -20.09
C THR A 35 26.57 15.24 -19.52
N GLU A 36 27.65 15.31 -20.31
CA GLU A 36 29.00 15.24 -19.76
C GLU A 36 29.34 16.39 -18.80
N LYS A 37 28.66 17.55 -18.92
CA LYS A 37 28.89 18.69 -18.02
C LYS A 37 28.27 18.50 -16.63
N PHE A 38 27.32 17.58 -16.48
CA PHE A 38 26.68 17.26 -15.21
C PHE A 38 26.90 15.78 -14.90
N PRO A 39 28.01 15.40 -14.23
CA PRO A 39 28.22 14.02 -13.85
C PRO A 39 27.01 13.54 -13.04
N LEU A 40 26.51 12.35 -13.36
CA LEU A 40 25.44 11.74 -12.57
C LEU A 40 25.87 11.76 -11.09
N PRO A 41 24.98 12.11 -10.16
CA PRO A 41 25.30 12.01 -8.75
C PRO A 41 25.81 10.60 -8.49
N GLY A 42 26.95 10.50 -7.81
CA GLY A 42 27.55 9.21 -7.49
C GLY A 42 26.53 8.29 -6.80
N PRO A 43 26.76 6.96 -6.82
CA PRO A 43 25.85 6.01 -6.18
C PRO A 43 25.49 6.51 -4.79
N ARG A 44 24.20 6.66 -4.50
CA ARG A 44 23.76 7.08 -3.16
C ARG A 44 24.40 6.11 -2.16
N PRO A 45 25.00 6.61 -1.06
CA PRO A 45 25.54 5.73 -0.06
C PRO A 45 24.44 4.76 0.40
N PRO A 46 24.79 3.52 0.78
CA PRO A 46 23.80 2.62 1.36
C PRO A 46 23.14 3.33 2.54
N PHE A 47 21.83 3.13 2.69
CA PHE A 47 21.11 3.72 3.80
C PHE A 47 21.80 3.29 5.10
N GLN A 48 22.18 4.27 5.93
CA GLN A 48 22.76 3.98 7.24
C GLN A 48 21.61 3.95 8.23
N THR A 49 21.42 2.82 8.92
CA THR A 49 20.53 2.78 10.09
C THR A 49 21.22 3.56 11.21
N THR A 50 20.92 4.85 11.34
CA THR A 50 21.31 5.58 12.54
C THR A 50 20.56 5.01 13.74
N ALA A 51 21.19 5.00 14.92
CA ALA A 51 20.44 4.79 16.14
C ALA A 51 19.37 5.87 16.23
N TYR A 52 18.14 5.50 16.59
CA TYR A 52 17.07 6.47 16.79
C TYR A 52 17.52 7.49 17.85
N ASP A 53 17.39 8.77 17.52
CA ASP A 53 17.60 9.82 18.51
C ASP A 53 16.48 9.72 19.57
N HIS A 54 16.69 10.32 20.73
CA HIS A 54 15.67 10.36 21.79
C HIS A 54 14.35 10.95 21.27
N ASP A 55 14.44 11.94 20.38
CA ASP A 55 13.29 12.59 19.76
C ASP A 55 12.53 11.64 18.81
N ASP A 56 13.24 10.82 18.03
CA ASP A 56 12.61 9.81 17.17
C ASP A 56 11.82 8.79 17.99
N ARG A 57 12.35 8.42 19.16
CA ARG A 57 11.69 7.50 20.08
C ARG A 57 10.41 8.11 20.66
N ALA A 58 10.45 9.37 21.08
CA ALA A 58 9.29 10.08 21.61
C ALA A 58 8.18 10.20 20.55
N VAL A 59 8.54 10.52 19.30
CA VAL A 59 7.58 10.56 18.18
C VAL A 59 6.98 9.18 17.93
N TYR A 60 7.79 8.12 17.92
CA TYR A 60 7.30 6.77 17.73
C TYR A 60 6.33 6.36 18.84
N ASP A 61 6.68 6.61 20.10
CA ASP A 61 5.85 6.26 21.25
C ASP A 61 4.53 7.04 21.26
N TYR A 62 4.56 8.31 20.86
CA TYR A 62 3.36 9.13 20.67
C TYR A 62 2.43 8.56 19.60
N VAL A 63 2.95 8.29 18.39
CA VAL A 63 2.14 7.72 17.30
C VAL A 63 1.59 6.34 17.72
N LYS A 64 2.40 5.55 18.44
CA LYS A 64 2.00 4.25 18.96
C LYS A 64 0.84 4.37 19.96
N GLN A 65 0.86 5.34 20.86
CA GLN A 65 -0.26 5.59 21.79
C GLN A 65 -1.51 6.02 21.05
N MET A 66 -1.37 6.96 20.11
CA MET A 66 -2.49 7.41 19.28
C MET A 66 -3.17 6.27 18.53
N THR A 67 -2.41 5.31 17.99
CA THR A 67 -3.01 4.19 17.24
C THR A 67 -3.72 3.19 18.15
N VAL A 68 -3.31 3.07 19.41
CA VAL A 68 -3.96 2.21 20.43
C VAL A 68 -5.29 2.80 20.88
N GLU A 69 -5.32 4.11 21.09
CA GLU A 69 -6.52 4.85 21.53
C GLU A 69 -7.48 5.15 20.37
N ASN A 70 -7.02 4.99 19.13
CA ASN A 70 -7.83 5.26 17.95
C ASN A 70 -9.02 4.30 17.82
N VAL A 71 -10.10 4.82 17.23
CA VAL A 71 -11.25 4.04 16.80
C VAL A 71 -11.01 3.59 15.36
N TRP A 72 -11.03 2.27 15.15
CA TRP A 72 -10.79 1.67 13.86
C TRP A 72 -12.08 1.18 13.21
N TYR A 73 -12.03 1.08 11.90
CA TYR A 73 -13.06 0.49 11.04
C TYR A 73 -12.36 -0.39 10.03
N TYR A 74 -12.95 -1.52 9.67
CA TYR A 74 -12.42 -2.42 8.66
C TYR A 74 -13.50 -2.80 7.65
N ARG A 75 -13.09 -3.08 6.42
CA ARG A 75 -13.96 -3.70 5.42
C ARG A 75 -13.71 -5.20 5.39
N ASP A 76 -14.80 -5.94 5.55
CA ASP A 76 -14.79 -7.39 5.39
C ASP A 76 -14.63 -7.77 3.89
N ARG A 77 -14.52 -9.06 3.59
CA ARG A 77 -14.45 -9.60 2.22
C ARG A 77 -15.64 -9.21 1.35
N MET A 78 -16.77 -8.88 1.98
CA MET A 78 -17.97 -8.37 1.31
C MET A 78 -17.93 -6.85 1.07
N SER A 79 -16.79 -6.18 1.33
CA SER A 79 -16.57 -4.73 1.22
C SER A 79 -17.45 -3.84 2.10
N VAL A 80 -18.22 -4.43 3.02
CA VAL A 80 -19.07 -3.70 3.97
C VAL A 80 -18.20 -3.15 5.10
N PRO A 81 -18.28 -1.83 5.40
CA PRO A 81 -17.58 -1.26 6.54
C PRO A 81 -18.21 -1.77 7.85
N ARG A 82 -17.36 -2.31 8.72
CA ARG A 82 -17.68 -2.73 10.09
C ARG A 82 -16.97 -1.79 11.06
N GLY A 83 -17.60 -1.50 12.19
CA GLY A 83 -16.98 -0.69 13.24
C GLY A 83 -17.87 -0.56 14.45
N PRO A 84 -17.61 0.43 15.32
CA PRO A 84 -16.26 0.85 15.69
C PRO A 84 -15.52 -0.32 16.35
N CYS A 85 -14.30 -0.61 15.92
CA CYS A 85 -13.46 -1.61 16.57
C CYS A 85 -12.32 -0.94 17.34
N THR A 86 -12.16 -1.35 18.59
CA THR A 86 -10.96 -1.07 19.37
C THR A 86 -9.86 -2.06 18.96
N LEU A 87 -8.61 -1.75 19.33
CA LEU A 87 -7.46 -2.60 19.01
C LEU A 87 -7.64 -4.07 19.47
N PRO A 88 -8.21 -4.38 20.66
CA PRO A 88 -8.51 -5.76 21.07
C PRO A 88 -9.49 -6.47 20.12
N ILE A 89 -10.55 -5.79 19.68
CA ILE A 89 -11.52 -6.36 18.74
C ILE A 89 -10.85 -6.67 17.39
N MET A 90 -9.93 -5.82 16.94
CA MET A 90 -9.14 -6.09 15.74
C MET A 90 -8.23 -7.32 15.89
N ARG A 91 -7.64 -7.53 17.08
CA ARG A 91 -6.84 -8.72 17.39
C ARG A 91 -7.70 -9.99 17.32
N GLU A 92 -8.89 -9.97 17.88
CA GLU A 92 -9.82 -11.09 17.78
C GLU A 92 -10.20 -11.35 16.32
N ALA A 93 -10.62 -10.32 15.59
CA ALA A 93 -10.98 -10.44 14.17
C ALA A 93 -9.83 -10.99 13.31
N TRP A 94 -8.58 -10.70 13.68
CA TRP A 94 -7.37 -11.32 13.10
C TRP A 94 -7.26 -12.82 13.42
N VAL A 95 -7.43 -13.22 14.69
CA VAL A 95 -7.44 -14.66 15.09
C VAL A 95 -8.57 -15.42 14.40
N HIS A 96 -9.70 -14.75 14.13
CA HIS A 96 -10.81 -15.30 13.38
C HIS A 96 -10.58 -15.36 11.86
N GLY A 97 -9.52 -14.71 11.34
CA GLY A 97 -9.24 -14.66 9.91
C GLY A 97 -10.24 -13.83 9.12
N VAL A 98 -10.98 -12.93 9.79
CA VAL A 98 -11.84 -11.92 9.16
C VAL A 98 -10.95 -10.82 8.57
N ILE A 99 -9.89 -10.49 9.29
CA ILE A 99 -8.94 -9.43 8.96
C ILE A 99 -7.59 -10.02 8.59
N ASP A 100 -7.05 -9.60 7.44
CA ASP A 100 -5.75 -10.01 6.88
C ASP A 100 -4.90 -8.75 6.55
N GLN A 101 -3.62 -8.91 6.20
CA GLN A 101 -2.73 -7.78 5.84
C GLN A 101 -3.25 -6.92 4.67
N ASN A 102 -4.06 -7.51 3.79
CA ASN A 102 -4.62 -6.84 2.62
C ASN A 102 -6.02 -6.23 2.89
N THR A 103 -6.58 -6.45 4.07
CA THR A 103 -7.88 -5.86 4.40
C THR A 103 -7.76 -4.37 4.56
N LEU A 104 -8.78 -3.66 4.06
CA LEU A 104 -8.84 -2.21 4.09
C LEU A 104 -9.32 -1.77 5.46
N VAL A 105 -8.54 -0.91 6.09
CA VAL A 105 -8.85 -0.29 7.38
C VAL A 105 -8.89 1.21 7.24
N TRP A 106 -9.71 1.81 8.08
CA TRP A 106 -9.80 3.24 8.24
C TRP A 106 -9.79 3.56 9.74
N GLY A 107 -9.20 4.69 10.09
CA GLY A 107 -9.09 5.15 11.46
C GLY A 107 -8.98 6.67 11.48
N GLN A 108 -9.14 7.27 12.65
CA GLN A 108 -9.11 8.71 12.78
C GLN A 108 -7.74 9.27 12.37
N GLY A 109 -7.71 10.23 11.46
CA GLY A 109 -6.49 10.80 10.89
C GLY A 109 -5.98 10.15 9.60
N LEU A 110 -6.62 9.06 9.13
CA LEU A 110 -6.36 8.50 7.80
C LEU A 110 -7.25 9.20 6.76
N ALA A 111 -6.63 9.64 5.66
CA ALA A 111 -7.36 10.29 4.56
C ALA A 111 -8.34 9.34 3.87
N ASP A 112 -8.00 8.05 3.79
CA ASP A 112 -8.77 7.07 3.03
C ASP A 112 -8.62 5.65 3.56
N TRP A 113 -9.40 4.72 3.00
CA TRP A 113 -9.29 3.29 3.30
C TRP A 113 -7.95 2.75 2.81
N LEU A 114 -7.10 2.33 3.75
CA LEU A 114 -5.76 1.84 3.45
C LEU A 114 -5.62 0.37 3.86
N PRO A 115 -4.90 -0.45 3.09
CA PRO A 115 -4.65 -1.82 3.49
C PRO A 115 -3.79 -1.84 4.76
N ILE A 116 -4.06 -2.78 5.67
CA ILE A 116 -3.38 -2.88 6.98
C ILE A 116 -1.85 -2.87 6.84
N ARG A 117 -1.30 -3.52 5.81
CA ARG A 117 0.14 -3.55 5.55
C ARG A 117 0.79 -2.16 5.37
N ASN A 118 0.01 -1.15 4.96
CA ASN A 118 0.52 0.21 4.77
C ASN A 118 0.61 0.97 6.11
N VAL A 119 -0.16 0.57 7.11
CA VAL A 119 -0.15 1.18 8.44
C VAL A 119 0.87 0.47 9.32
N LYS A 120 2.13 0.92 9.23
CA LYS A 120 3.29 0.25 9.87
C LYS A 120 3.19 0.11 11.39
N THR A 121 2.51 1.05 12.07
CA THR A 121 2.34 1.04 13.53
C THR A 121 1.24 0.09 13.99
N LEU A 122 0.22 -0.16 13.15
CA LEU A 122 -0.93 -0.99 13.47
C LEU A 122 -0.63 -2.49 13.36
N VAL A 123 0.11 -2.90 12.32
CA VAL A 123 0.49 -4.30 12.10
C VAL A 123 1.13 -4.96 13.34
N PRO A 124 2.19 -4.40 13.95
CA PRO A 124 2.82 -5.00 15.12
C PRO A 124 1.91 -4.98 16.36
N GLN A 125 0.98 -4.02 16.44
CA GLN A 125 0.03 -3.92 17.55
C GLN A 125 -1.09 -4.96 17.50
N ILE A 126 -1.50 -5.38 16.28
CA ILE A 126 -2.47 -6.46 16.07
C ILE A 126 -1.78 -7.83 16.15
N ARG A 127 -0.61 -7.98 15.53
CA ARG A 127 0.13 -9.26 15.46
C ARG A 127 0.97 -9.54 16.70
N THR A 128 0.37 -9.46 17.88
CA THR A 128 1.03 -9.86 19.13
C THR A 128 1.36 -11.36 19.11
N VAL A 129 2.37 -11.77 19.87
CA VAL A 129 2.76 -13.19 20.00
C VAL A 129 1.58 -14.09 20.40
N GLU A 130 0.71 -13.60 21.27
CA GLU A 130 -0.52 -14.28 21.68
C GLU A 130 -1.48 -14.51 20.51
N VAL A 131 -1.71 -13.49 19.69
CA VAL A 131 -2.57 -13.57 18.50
C VAL A 131 -1.99 -14.54 17.48
N GLN A 132 -0.67 -14.52 17.28
CA GLN A 132 -0.01 -15.44 16.36
C GLN A 132 -0.13 -16.89 16.85
N ALA A 133 0.09 -17.13 18.15
CA ALA A 133 -0.08 -18.44 18.77
C ALA A 133 -1.54 -18.92 18.69
N ALA A 134 -2.51 -18.07 19.03
CA ALA A 134 -3.94 -18.39 18.95
C ALA A 134 -4.36 -18.74 17.51
N THR A 135 -3.90 -17.95 16.53
CA THR A 135 -4.14 -18.21 15.10
C THR A 135 -3.53 -19.55 14.68
N TRP A 136 -2.30 -19.83 15.13
CA TRP A 136 -1.62 -21.09 14.87
C TRP A 136 -2.37 -22.29 15.48
N ILE A 137 -2.76 -22.21 16.76
CA ILE A 137 -3.53 -23.26 17.46
C ILE A 137 -4.85 -23.50 16.74
N LYS A 138 -5.64 -22.45 16.49
CA LYS A 138 -6.94 -22.56 15.81
C LYS A 138 -6.80 -23.19 14.43
N ARG A 139 -5.74 -22.86 13.69
CA ARG A 139 -5.43 -23.48 12.40
C ARG A 139 -5.06 -24.96 12.52
N GLN A 140 -4.29 -25.33 13.54
CA GLN A 140 -3.88 -26.72 13.76
C GLN A 140 -5.06 -27.60 14.20
N PHE A 141 -5.87 -27.14 15.14
CA PHE A 141 -6.88 -27.97 15.81
C PHE A 141 -8.29 -27.83 15.23
N GLY A 142 -8.66 -26.71 14.62
CA GLY A 142 -9.99 -26.51 14.04
C GLY A 142 -10.12 -26.97 12.58
N LEU A 143 -9.13 -26.68 11.74
CA LEU A 143 -9.23 -26.91 10.28
C LEU A 143 -8.84 -28.32 9.86
N LYS A 144 -7.85 -28.94 10.53
CA LYS A 144 -7.36 -30.27 10.16
C LYS A 144 -8.38 -31.40 10.35
N PRO A 145 -9.17 -31.49 11.44
CA PRO A 145 -10.19 -32.53 11.55
C PRO A 145 -11.36 -32.31 10.59
N ALA A 146 -11.78 -31.05 10.36
CA ALA A 146 -12.87 -30.73 9.43
C ALA A 146 -12.52 -31.09 7.97
N LEU A 147 -11.31 -30.77 7.52
CA LEU A 147 -10.85 -31.11 6.17
C LEU A 147 -10.67 -32.62 5.97
N ARG A 148 -10.28 -33.37 7.03
CA ARG A 148 -10.21 -34.84 6.96
C ARG A 148 -11.59 -35.47 6.78
N ARG A 149 -12.63 -34.92 7.43
CA ARG A 149 -14.03 -35.36 7.24
C ARG A 149 -14.50 -35.09 5.81
N ILE A 150 -14.34 -33.87 5.31
CA ILE A 150 -14.72 -33.51 3.93
C ILE A 150 -13.97 -34.38 2.90
N ARG A 151 -12.68 -34.66 3.10
CA ARG A 151 -11.92 -35.56 2.20
C ARG A 151 -12.44 -36.99 2.22
N LYS A 152 -12.84 -37.48 3.40
CA LYS A 152 -13.42 -38.82 3.56
C LYS A 152 -14.79 -38.89 2.90
N ASP A 153 -15.66 -37.92 3.17
CA ASP A 153 -17.00 -37.84 2.56
C ASP A 153 -16.92 -37.76 1.02
N ARG A 154 -15.93 -37.03 0.49
CA ARG A 154 -15.70 -36.93 -0.97
C ARG A 154 -15.10 -38.20 -1.58
N ALA A 155 -14.35 -38.96 -0.80
CA ALA A 155 -13.82 -40.27 -1.21
C ALA A 155 -14.92 -41.34 -1.17
N GLU A 156 -15.85 -41.26 -0.22
CA GLU A 156 -17.01 -42.16 -0.10
C GLU A 156 -18.11 -41.81 -1.13
N ALA A 157 -18.30 -40.53 -1.44
CA ALA A 157 -19.21 -40.07 -2.48
C ALA A 157 -18.67 -40.29 -3.92
N ARG A 158 -17.46 -40.85 -4.07
CA ARG A 158 -16.99 -41.38 -5.36
C ARG A 158 -17.63 -42.76 -5.54
N PRO A 159 -18.60 -42.93 -6.47
CA PRO A 159 -19.10 -44.27 -6.79
C PRO A 159 -17.92 -45.10 -7.33
N SER A 160 -17.63 -46.23 -6.70
CA SER A 160 -16.59 -47.19 -7.11
C SER A 160 -16.80 -47.71 -8.53
N ASP A 161 -18.03 -47.61 -9.06
CA ASP A 161 -18.42 -48.09 -10.38
C ASP A 161 -17.93 -47.23 -11.56
N LYS A 162 -17.22 -46.13 -11.27
CA LYS A 162 -16.56 -45.29 -12.30
C LYS A 162 -15.06 -45.12 -12.05
N ALA A 163 -14.40 -46.12 -11.44
CA ALA A 163 -12.97 -46.31 -11.66
C ALA A 163 -12.80 -46.58 -13.17
N SER A 164 -12.57 -45.51 -13.90
CA SER A 164 -12.54 -45.49 -15.36
C SER A 164 -11.46 -46.43 -15.85
N VAL A 165 -11.87 -47.48 -16.55
CA VAL A 165 -11.08 -48.38 -17.42
C VAL A 165 -10.04 -47.63 -18.27
N GLN A 166 -10.27 -46.33 -18.51
CA GLN A 166 -9.38 -45.41 -19.19
C GLN A 166 -8.00 -45.20 -18.51
N VAL A 167 -7.85 -45.45 -17.20
CA VAL A 167 -6.55 -45.34 -16.50
C VAL A 167 -5.76 -46.66 -16.58
N ASP A 168 -6.44 -47.81 -16.63
CA ASP A 168 -5.79 -49.12 -16.73
C ASP A 168 -5.31 -49.46 -18.15
N ASN A 169 -5.86 -48.81 -19.18
CA ASN A 169 -5.45 -49.01 -20.59
C ASN A 169 -4.34 -48.05 -21.06
N MET A 170 -3.63 -47.38 -20.16
CA MET A 170 -2.57 -46.40 -20.50
C MET A 170 -1.13 -46.96 -20.45
N PHE A 171 -0.95 -48.27 -20.26
CA PHE A 171 0.34 -48.97 -20.27
C PHE A 171 0.36 -50.16 -21.22
#